data_AF-A0A3C1G1S2-F1
#
_entry.id   AF-A0A3C1G1S2-F1
#
_cell.length_a   1.000
_cell.length_b   1.000
_cell.length_c   1.000
_cell.angle_alpha   90.00
_cell.angle_beta   90.00
_cell.angle_gamma   90.00
#
_symmetry.space_group_name_H-M   'P 1'
#
loop_
_entity.id
_entity.type
_entity.pdbx_description
1 polymer ?
#
loop_
_entity_poly.entity_id
_entity_poly.type
_entity_poly.pdbx_seq_one_letter_code
_entity_poly.pdbx_strand_id
1 'polypeptide(L)'
;MPLLGTLTFIGALSLAGTPPFNIFISEFTILKAGVDRGLWLVVGLFLLFSGIVFYGILHGFGRMLFNTRQQPAQTLQVLASGSKTAYGRSADTIINSVMLVMALCIVILGFAVPDFIDNMIRRSMAVLGVK
;
A
#
# COMPACT_ATOMS: atom_id res chain seq x y z
N MET A 1 -3.28 16.89 9.09
CA MET A 1 -2.41 16.33 10.13
C MET A 1 -1.23 15.63 9.47
N PRO A 2 0.02 16.09 9.69
CA PRO A 2 1.19 15.61 8.93
C PRO A 2 1.43 14.11 9.09
N LEU A 3 1.32 13.58 10.31
CA LEU A 3 1.57 12.16 10.60
C LEU A 3 0.64 11.21 9.83
N LEU A 4 -0.68 11.47 9.86
CA LEU A 4 -1.67 10.64 9.16
C LEU A 4 -1.46 10.66 7.64
N GLY A 5 -1.08 11.82 7.10
CA GLY A 5 -0.73 11.97 5.69
C GLY A 5 0.49 11.14 5.31
N THR A 6 1.56 11.17 6.11
CA THR A 6 2.76 10.36 5.88
C THR A 6 2.47 8.86 5.98
N LEU A 7 1.73 8.42 7.00
CA LEU A 7 1.34 7.01 7.17
C LEU A 7 0.48 6.52 5.99
N THR A 8 -0.45 7.35 5.53
CA THR A 8 -1.28 7.05 4.34
C THR A 8 -0.42 6.97 3.08
N PHE A 9 0.57 7.85 2.93
CA PHE A 9 1.51 7.81 1.81
C PHE A 9 2.37 6.55 1.81
N ILE A 10 2.87 6.11 2.98
CA ILE A 10 3.59 4.84 3.13
C ILE A 10 2.69 3.67 2.70
N GLY A 11 1.43 3.67 3.12
CA GLY A 11 0.44 2.67 2.68
C GLY A 11 0.22 2.69 1.16
N ALA A 12 0.12 3.88 0.56
CA ALA A 12 -0.01 4.04 -0.88
C ALA A 12 1.20 3.51 -1.65
N LEU A 13 2.42 3.79 -1.17
CA LEU A 13 3.67 3.27 -1.74
C LEU A 13 3.78 1.74 -1.61
N SER A 14 3.31 1.19 -0.49
CA SER A 14 3.23 -0.26 -0.30
C SER A 14 2.25 -0.90 -1.26
N LEU A 15 1.07 -0.32 -1.42
CA LEU A 15 0.04 -0.83 -2.33
C LEU A 15 0.45 -0.71 -3.80
N ALA A 16 1.17 0.35 -4.16
CA ALA A 16 1.71 0.56 -5.50
C ALA A 16 2.85 -0.40 -5.86
N GLY A 17 3.33 -1.23 -4.92
CA GLY A 17 4.40 -2.20 -5.19
C GLY A 17 5.78 -1.55 -5.32
N THR A 18 6.08 -0.49 -4.56
CA THR A 18 7.45 0.06 -4.54
C THR A 18 8.40 -0.77 -3.67
N PRO A 19 9.71 -0.84 -3.96
CA PRO A 19 10.68 -1.30 -2.97
C PRO A 19 10.67 -0.32 -1.79
N PRO A 20 10.67 -0.78 -0.51
CA PRO A 20 11.04 -2.10 0.02
C PRO A 20 9.86 -3.02 0.38
N PHE A 21 8.67 -2.88 -0.22
CA PHE A 21 7.47 -3.59 0.24
C PHE A 21 7.31 -5.00 -0.35
N ASN A 22 6.64 -5.89 0.39
CA ASN A 22 6.50 -7.30 -0.01
C ASN A 22 5.67 -7.48 -1.31
N ILE A 23 4.74 -6.57 -1.60
CA ILE A 23 3.97 -6.57 -2.87
C ILE A 23 4.92 -6.50 -4.09
N PHE A 24 6.00 -5.70 -4.00
CA PHE A 24 7.01 -5.63 -5.06
C PHE A 24 7.67 -6.98 -5.31
N ILE A 25 8.04 -7.72 -4.25
CA ILE A 25 8.67 -9.04 -4.36
C ILE A 25 7.73 -10.04 -5.05
N SER A 26 6.44 -9.99 -4.74
CA SER A 26 5.42 -10.82 -5.41
C SER A 26 5.36 -10.53 -6.91
N GLU A 27 5.21 -9.26 -7.29
CA GLU A 27 5.14 -8.85 -8.70
C GLU A 27 6.44 -9.17 -9.45
N PHE A 28 7.58 -8.94 -8.82
CA PHE A 28 8.90 -9.25 -9.38
C PHE A 28 9.08 -10.77 -9.58
N THR A 29 8.59 -11.60 -8.66
CA THR A 29 8.65 -13.07 -8.78
C THR A 29 7.81 -13.56 -9.96
N ILE A 30 6.61 -13.02 -10.14
CA ILE A 30 5.73 -13.33 -11.28
C ILE A 30 6.40 -12.90 -12.60
N LEU A 31 6.96 -11.69 -12.63
CA LEU A 31 7.67 -11.16 -13.77
C LEU A 31 8.87 -12.04 -14.16
N LYS A 32 9.68 -12.41 -13.17
CA LYS A 32 10.86 -13.28 -13.33
C LYS A 32 10.46 -14.65 -13.88
N ALA A 33 9.38 -15.25 -13.37
CA ALA A 33 8.86 -16.51 -13.91
C ALA A 33 8.37 -16.39 -15.36
N GLY A 34 7.80 -15.24 -15.75
CA GLY A 34 7.41 -14.95 -17.12
C GLY A 34 8.60 -14.83 -18.07
N VAL A 35 9.66 -14.15 -17.63
CA VAL A 35 10.92 -14.01 -18.39
C VAL A 35 11.63 -15.36 -18.53
N ASP A 36 11.73 -16.14 -17.45
CA ASP A 36 12.36 -17.47 -17.46
C ASP A 36 11.68 -18.44 -18.43
N ARG A 37 10.37 -18.27 -18.66
CA ARG A 37 9.58 -19.06 -19.62
C ARG A 37 9.54 -18.47 -21.04
N GLY A 38 10.20 -17.34 -21.29
CA GLY A 38 10.20 -16.66 -22.59
C GLY A 38 8.87 -16.04 -23.00
N LEU A 39 7.96 -15.80 -22.05
CA LEU A 39 6.60 -15.28 -22.32
C LEU A 39 6.59 -13.75 -22.44
N TRP A 40 7.29 -13.22 -23.43
CA TRP A 40 7.52 -11.78 -23.59
C TRP A 40 6.24 -10.94 -23.72
N LEU A 41 5.20 -11.46 -24.35
CA LEU A 41 3.91 -10.78 -24.46
C LEU A 41 3.24 -10.63 -23.09
N VAL A 42 3.22 -11.71 -22.30
CA VAL A 42 2.65 -11.72 -20.94
C VAL A 42 3.44 -10.77 -20.04
N VAL A 43 4.77 -10.82 -20.12
CA VAL A 43 5.68 -9.91 -19.41
C VAL A 43 5.38 -8.45 -19.77
N GLY A 44 5.30 -8.12 -21.05
CA GLY A 44 5.01 -6.75 -21.49
C GLY A 44 3.65 -6.25 -21.01
N LEU A 45 2.62 -7.11 -21.10
CA LEU A 45 1.28 -6.77 -20.64
C LEU A 45 1.21 -6.61 -19.11
N PHE A 46 1.94 -7.45 -18.37
CA PHE A 46 2.07 -7.35 -16.92
C PHE A 46 2.73 -6.02 -16.50
N LEU A 47 3.85 -5.63 -17.13
CA LEU A 47 4.48 -4.34 -16.87
C LEU A 47 3.57 -3.17 -17.22
N LEU A 48 2.85 -3.24 -18.34
CA LEU A 48 1.93 -2.19 -18.75
C LEU A 48 0.83 -1.97 -17.69
N PHE A 49 0.17 -3.04 -17.26
CA PHE A 49 -0.88 -2.94 -16.25
C PHE A 49 -0.36 -2.57 -14.87
N SER A 50 0.78 -3.11 -14.44
CA SER A 50 1.44 -2.68 -13.20
C SER A 50 1.75 -1.18 -13.23
N GLY A 51 2.27 -0.66 -14.35
CA GLY A 51 2.50 0.78 -14.54
C GLY A 51 1.23 1.63 -14.47
N ILE A 52 0.12 1.16 -15.05
CA ILE A 52 -1.19 1.85 -14.97
C ILE A 52 -1.70 1.89 -13.53
N VAL A 53 -1.61 0.78 -12.80
CA VAL A 53 -2.02 0.69 -11.38
C VAL A 53 -1.14 1.59 -10.52
N PHE A 54 0.18 1.54 -10.71
CA PHE A 54 1.14 2.40 -10.04
C PHE A 54 0.81 3.88 -10.22
N TYR A 55 0.58 4.31 -11.47
CA TYR A 55 0.20 5.67 -11.77
C TYR A 55 -1.15 6.04 -11.14
N GLY A 56 -2.16 5.18 -11.25
CA GLY A 56 -3.49 5.40 -10.69
C GLY A 56 -3.47 5.63 -9.18
N ILE A 57 -2.72 4.80 -8.45
CA ILE A 57 -2.52 4.93 -7.00
C ILE A 57 -1.78 6.24 -6.72
N LEU A 58 -0.63 6.49 -7.35
CA LEU A 58 0.20 7.65 -7.02
C LEU A 58 -0.51 8.98 -7.35
N HIS A 59 -1.24 9.05 -8.47
CA HIS A 59 -2.04 10.22 -8.83
C HIS A 59 -3.23 10.41 -7.89
N GLY A 60 -3.95 9.33 -7.54
CA GLY A 60 -5.09 9.38 -6.63
C GLY A 60 -4.69 9.85 -5.22
N PHE A 61 -3.73 9.16 -4.60
CA PHE A 61 -3.21 9.51 -3.28
C PHE A 61 -2.44 10.84 -3.30
N GLY A 62 -1.70 11.14 -4.37
CA GLY A 62 -1.02 12.42 -4.53
C GLY A 62 -1.99 13.60 -4.55
N ARG A 63 -3.11 13.48 -5.27
CA ARG A 63 -4.20 14.47 -5.23
C ARG A 63 -4.90 14.55 -3.88
N MET A 64 -4.99 13.45 -3.14
CA MET A 64 -5.58 13.47 -1.80
C MET A 64 -4.66 14.18 -0.78
N LEU A 65 -3.35 13.94 -0.86
CA LEU A 65 -2.38 14.38 0.15
C LEU A 65 -1.81 15.78 -0.11
N PHE A 66 -1.59 16.14 -1.38
CA PHE A 66 -0.87 17.37 -1.74
C PHE A 66 -1.75 18.46 -2.34
N ASN A 67 -3.02 18.17 -2.66
CA ASN A 67 -3.89 19.15 -3.28
C ASN A 67 -4.36 20.18 -2.25
N THR A 68 -3.74 21.36 -2.27
CA THR A 68 -4.13 22.54 -1.47
C THR A 68 -5.28 23.29 -2.14
N ARG A 69 -6.31 22.58 -2.64
CA ARG A 69 -7.51 23.30 -3.09
C ARG A 69 -8.23 23.80 -1.85
N GLN A 70 -8.18 25.11 -1.67
CA GLN A 70 -9.04 25.86 -0.77
C GLN A 70 -10.47 25.38 -0.98
N GLN A 71 -10.98 24.56 -0.06
CA GLN A 71 -12.42 24.43 0.09
C GLN A 71 -12.93 25.85 0.38
N PRO A 72 -13.99 26.33 -0.30
CA PRO A 72 -14.56 27.63 0.01
C PRO A 72 -14.85 27.66 1.51
N ALA A 73 -14.32 28.68 2.20
CA ALA A 73 -14.25 28.78 3.65
C ALA A 73 -15.59 28.56 4.40
N GLN A 74 -16.70 28.57 3.67
CA GLN A 74 -18.06 28.40 4.15
C GLN A 74 -18.43 26.92 4.41
N THR A 75 -17.88 25.95 3.66
CA THR A 75 -18.11 24.51 3.94
C THR A 75 -17.23 24.00 5.10
N LEU A 76 -16.06 24.60 5.26
CA LEU A 76 -15.12 24.29 6.35
C LEU A 76 -15.62 24.75 7.72
N GLN A 77 -16.42 25.82 7.84
CA GLN A 77 -17.01 26.22 9.13
C GLN A 77 -18.21 25.35 9.55
N VAL A 78 -19.01 24.87 8.59
CA VAL A 78 -20.14 23.96 8.87
C VAL A 78 -19.62 22.55 9.21
N LEU A 79 -18.56 22.10 8.55
CA LEU A 79 -17.85 20.89 8.96
C LEU A 79 -17.10 21.13 10.26
N ALA A 80 -16.25 22.16 10.42
CA ALA A 80 -15.46 22.38 11.65
C ALA A 80 -16.28 22.68 12.90
N SER A 81 -17.50 23.25 12.79
CA SER A 81 -18.41 23.41 13.92
C SER A 81 -19.12 22.11 14.32
N GLY A 82 -19.16 21.11 13.43
CA GLY A 82 -19.68 19.75 13.70
C GLY A 82 -18.62 18.64 13.70
N SER A 83 -17.36 18.96 13.42
CA SER A 83 -16.26 18.03 13.15
C SER A 83 -14.97 18.41 13.90
N LYS A 84 -15.08 19.02 15.08
CA LYS A 84 -14.41 18.38 16.20
C LYS A 84 -15.20 17.11 16.44
N THR A 85 -14.73 16.05 15.79
CA THR A 85 -15.25 14.69 15.91
C THR A 85 -15.79 14.46 17.31
N ALA A 86 -17.06 14.08 17.40
CA ALA A 86 -17.73 13.61 18.62
C ALA A 86 -17.14 12.26 19.08
N TYR A 87 -15.82 12.13 19.03
CA TYR A 87 -15.04 11.00 19.44
C TYR A 87 -14.07 11.53 20.48
N GLY A 88 -14.20 11.07 21.72
CA GLY A 88 -13.36 11.55 22.82
C GLY A 88 -11.87 11.40 22.52
N ARG A 89 -11.04 12.21 23.20
CA ARG A 89 -9.57 12.27 23.08
C ARG A 89 -8.86 10.89 23.02
N SER A 90 -9.48 9.85 23.59
CA SER A 90 -9.03 8.46 23.53
C SER A 90 -9.13 7.81 22.14
N ALA A 91 -10.12 8.15 21.32
CA ALA A 91 -10.31 7.50 20.03
C ALA A 91 -9.39 8.02 18.92
N ASP A 92 -9.08 9.32 18.93
CA ASP A 92 -8.04 9.88 18.06
C ASP A 92 -6.69 9.21 18.35
N THR A 93 -6.42 8.91 19.63
CA THR A 93 -5.23 8.19 20.08
C THR A 93 -5.22 6.75 19.57
N ILE A 94 -6.36 6.04 19.66
CA ILE A 94 -6.50 4.67 19.15
C ILE A 94 -6.26 4.63 17.64
N ILE A 95 -6.92 5.47 16.86
CA ILE A 95 -6.78 5.48 15.38
C ILE A 95 -5.33 5.72 14.97
N ASN A 96 -4.67 6.70 15.58
CA ASN A 96 -3.29 7.03 15.26
C ASN A 96 -2.32 5.90 15.67
N SER A 97 -2.57 5.24 16.81
CA SER A 97 -1.78 4.08 17.23
C SER A 97 -1.95 2.89 16.29
N VAL A 98 -3.17 2.60 15.85
CA VAL A 98 -3.47 1.49 14.92
C VAL A 98 -2.80 1.74 13.57
N MET A 99 -2.91 2.95 13.02
CA MET A 99 -2.25 3.28 11.75
C MET A 99 -0.72 3.17 11.86
N LEU A 100 -0.15 3.59 12.98
CA LEU A 100 1.30 3.49 13.20
C LEU A 100 1.74 2.03 13.28
N VAL A 101 1.03 1.20 14.04
CA VAL A 101 1.32 -0.24 14.14
C VAL A 101 1.20 -0.92 12.77
N MET A 102 0.14 -0.63 12.01
CA MET A 102 -0.03 -1.20 10.66
C MET A 102 1.07 -0.77 9.69
N ALA A 103 1.43 0.52 9.69
CA ALA A 103 2.51 1.01 8.84
C ALA A 103 3.86 0.38 9.22
N LEU A 104 4.14 0.23 10.53
CA LEU A 104 5.35 -0.43 11.01
C LEU A 104 5.39 -1.90 10.57
N CYS A 105 4.30 -2.64 10.72
CA CYS A 105 4.19 -4.02 10.27
C CYS A 105 4.45 -4.15 8.76
N ILE A 106 3.86 -3.28 7.94
CA ILE A 106 4.06 -3.28 6.48
C ILE A 106 5.53 -3.04 6.12
N VAL A 107 6.20 -2.10 6.79
CA VAL A 107 7.62 -1.81 6.54
C VAL A 107 8.50 -2.98 6.99
N ILE A 108 8.28 -3.51 8.19
CA ILE A 108 9.07 -4.63 8.73
C ILE A 108 8.93 -5.87 7.84
N LEU A 109 7.70 -6.23 7.47
CA LEU A 109 7.43 -7.37 6.58
C LEU A 109 7.92 -7.13 5.14
N GLY A 110 8.12 -5.88 4.75
CA GLY A 110 8.77 -5.53 3.49
C GLY A 110 10.25 -5.87 3.48
N PHE A 111 10.97 -5.55 4.56
CA PHE A 111 12.41 -5.82 4.66
C PHE A 111 12.75 -7.30 4.82
N ALA A 112 11.93 -8.06 5.54
CA ALA A 112 12.14 -9.49 5.72
C ALA A 112 10.81 -10.24 5.72
N VAL A 113 10.67 -11.19 4.80
CA VAL A 113 9.60 -12.18 4.86
C VAL A 113 9.96 -13.16 5.97
N PRO A 114 9.12 -13.33 7.01
CA PRO A 114 9.39 -14.30 8.07
C PRO A 114 9.51 -15.72 7.52
N ASP A 115 10.47 -16.50 8.02
CA ASP A 115 10.72 -17.89 7.59
C ASP A 115 9.46 -18.76 7.64
N PHE A 116 8.56 -18.47 8.58
CA PHE A 116 7.27 -19.15 8.68
C PHE A 116 6.42 -19.01 7.40
N ILE A 117 6.37 -17.83 6.80
CA ILE A 117 5.58 -17.57 5.58
C ILE A 117 6.19 -18.30 4.39
N ASP A 118 7.51 -18.23 4.21
CA ASP A 118 8.19 -18.94 3.11
C ASP A 118 7.97 -20.45 3.21
N ASN A 119 8.09 -21.01 4.42
CA ASN A 119 7.82 -22.43 4.67
C ASN A 119 6.37 -22.82 4.36
N MET A 120 5.38 -21.98 4.68
CA MET A 120 3.98 -22.23 4.34
C MET A 120 3.72 -22.16 2.83
N ILE A 121 4.34 -21.20 2.13
CA ILE A 121 4.23 -21.08 0.67
C ILE A 121 4.82 -22.32 0.00
N ARG A 122 6.04 -22.74 0.38
CA ARG A 122 6.69 -23.94 -0.16
C ARG A 122 5.87 -25.22 0.05
N ARG A 123 5.29 -25.40 1.24
CA ARG A 123 4.41 -26.55 1.52
C ARG A 123 3.13 -26.51 0.68
N SER A 124 2.54 -25.34 0.49
CA SER A 124 1.37 -25.15 -0.37
C SER A 124 1.69 -25.48 -1.83
N MET A 125 2.85 -25.04 -2.33
CA MET A 125 3.31 -25.39 -3.69
C MET A 125 3.53 -26.89 -3.87
N ALA A 126 4.06 -27.58 -2.86
CA ALA A 126 4.25 -29.04 -2.89
C ALA A 126 2.92 -29.80 -3.01
N VAL A 127 1.85 -29.32 -2.35
CA VAL A 127 0.49 -29.89 -2.48
C VAL A 127 -0.09 -29.65 -3.88
N LEU A 128 0.18 -28.48 -4.48
CA LEU A 128 -0.25 -28.15 -5.84
C LEU A 128 0.51 -28.94 -6.92
N GLY A 129 1.48 -29.78 -6.54
CA GLY A 129 2.26 -30.61 -7.47
C GLY A 129 3.24 -29.81 -8.34
N VAL A 130 3.47 -28.54 -8.02
CA VAL A 130 4.46 -27.69 -8.69
C VAL A 130 5.81 -27.95 -8.03
N LYS A 131 6.67 -28.69 -8.75
CA LYS A 131 8.07 -28.91 -8.36
C LYS A 131 8.94 -27.72 -8.71
#